data_AF-A0A7R9EEE8-F1
#
_entry.id   AF-A0A7R9EEE8-F1
#
_cell.length_a   1.000
_cell.length_b   1.000
_cell.length_c   1.000
_cell.angle_alpha   90.00
_cell.angle_beta   90.00
_cell.angle_gamma   90.00
#
_symmetry.space_group_name_H-M   'P 1'
#
loop_
_entity.id
_entity.type
_entity.pdbx_description
1 polymer ?
#
loop_
_entity_poly.entity_id
_entity_poly.type
_entity_poly.pdbx_seq_one_letter_code
_entity_poly.pdbx_strand_id
1 'polypeptide(L)'
;MYVYVIIIIIIIMALRSRRCESSGTSSSIPVGLSKLLPQPRVHVGGFRFWVRHSVKTQGFYWFVIVLVFLNTICTAVEHYNQPTWLTKFLYIAEFVFLGLFMMEMFIKMYALGPRIYFESSFNRFDCVVICGSIFEVIWTEVKQASFGLSVLRALRLLRIFKVTKYWASLRNLVISLLNSMRSIISLLFLLFLFILIFALLGMQLFGGQFNFEEGTPPTNFNTFPIALLTVFQIQTGDDWNEVMYQGIRSQGGNRGGMTYWCCFSCADPDR
;
A
#
# COMPACT_ATOMS: atom_id res chain seq x y z
N MET A 1 -23.64 -9.98 18.45
CA MET A 1 -24.61 -9.62 17.38
C MET A 1 -25.32 -8.27 17.57
N TYR A 2 -25.95 -7.97 18.72
CA TYR A 2 -26.71 -6.71 18.92
C TYR A 2 -25.88 -5.42 18.79
N VAL A 3 -24.61 -5.44 19.20
CA VAL A 3 -23.70 -4.29 19.09
C VAL A 3 -23.41 -3.95 17.62
N TYR A 4 -23.24 -4.97 16.75
CA TYR A 4 -23.04 -4.77 15.32
C TYR A 4 -24.28 -4.17 14.63
N VAL A 5 -25.48 -4.61 15.01
CA VAL A 5 -26.73 -4.06 14.46
C VAL A 5 -26.92 -2.60 14.91
N ILE A 6 -26.63 -2.27 16.16
CA ILE A 6 -26.70 -0.89 16.67
C ILE A 6 -25.67 0.01 15.97
N ILE A 7 -24.44 -0.47 15.77
CA ILE A 7 -23.39 0.26 15.03
C ILE A 7 -23.81 0.50 13.57
N ILE A 8 -24.39 -0.51 12.90
CA ILE A 8 -24.89 -0.37 11.52
C ILE A 8 -26.06 0.64 11.46
N ILE A 9 -27.00 0.60 12.42
CA ILE A 9 -28.11 1.57 12.48
C ILE A 9 -27.60 2.99 12.72
N ILE A 10 -26.64 3.18 13.62
CA ILE A 10 -26.01 4.49 13.90
C ILE A 10 -25.26 5.01 12.66
N ILE A 11 -24.53 4.14 11.96
CA ILE A 11 -23.82 4.50 10.71
C ILE A 11 -24.82 4.87 9.60
N ILE A 12 -25.92 4.13 9.45
CA ILE A 12 -26.97 4.43 8.45
C ILE A 12 -27.67 5.76 8.79
N MET A 13 -27.98 6.01 10.07
CA MET A 13 -28.57 7.27 10.52
C MET A 13 -27.61 8.46 10.31
N ALA A 14 -26.32 8.29 10.60
CA ALA A 14 -25.29 9.31 10.38
C ALA A 14 -25.06 9.61 8.87
N LEU A 15 -25.13 8.59 8.02
CA LEU A 15 -25.03 8.74 6.56
C LEU A 15 -26.27 9.41 5.96
N ARG A 16 -27.46 9.19 6.53
CA ARG A 16 -28.70 9.86 6.12
C ARG A 16 -28.72 11.33 6.53
N SER A 17 -28.20 11.67 7.72
CA SER A 17 -28.09 13.05 8.20
C SER A 17 -27.17 13.90 7.31
N ARG A 18 -26.01 13.36 6.90
CA ARG A 18 -25.09 14.06 5.97
C ARG A 18 -25.66 14.27 4.57
N ARG A 19 -26.64 13.45 4.15
CA ARG A 19 -27.31 13.61 2.85
C ARG A 19 -28.33 14.75 2.86
N CYS A 20 -29.02 15.00 3.99
CA CYS A 20 -29.96 16.12 4.11
C CYS A 20 -29.24 17.48 4.11
N GLU A 21 -28.07 17.57 4.74
CA GLU A 21 -27.29 18.83 4.84
C GLU A 21 -26.66 19.24 3.49
N SER A 22 -26.46 18.28 2.58
CA SER A 22 -26.04 18.53 1.20
C SER A 22 -27.14 19.10 0.29
N SER A 23 -28.40 19.14 0.75
CA SER A 23 -29.56 19.57 -0.08
C SER A 23 -29.95 21.03 0.16
N GLY A 24 -29.32 21.72 1.11
CA GLY A 24 -29.75 23.04 1.57
C GLY A 24 -28.63 24.09 1.58
N THR A 25 -28.02 24.38 0.43
CA THR A 25 -27.33 25.66 0.17
C THR A 25 -27.07 25.81 -1.33
N SER A 26 -28.14 26.12 -2.07
CA SER A 26 -28.04 26.60 -3.44
C SER A 26 -27.86 28.11 -3.42
N SER A 27 -26.61 28.57 -3.46
CA SER A 27 -26.25 29.90 -3.96
C SER A 27 -25.15 29.74 -5.02
N SER A 28 -25.49 29.01 -6.08
CA SER A 28 -24.67 28.88 -7.27
C SER A 28 -24.64 30.19 -8.05
N ILE A 29 -23.48 30.85 -8.07
CA ILE A 29 -23.07 31.64 -9.23
C ILE A 29 -23.05 30.66 -10.43
N PRO A 30 -23.75 30.95 -11.53
CA PRO A 30 -23.83 30.03 -12.65
C PRO A 30 -22.44 29.80 -13.26
N VAL A 31 -22.04 28.52 -13.27
CA VAL A 31 -20.78 27.96 -13.80
C VAL A 31 -20.61 28.16 -15.33
N GLY A 32 -21.49 28.94 -15.96
CA GLY A 32 -21.44 29.31 -17.37
C GLY A 32 -20.48 30.46 -17.71
N LEU A 33 -20.10 31.30 -16.74
CA LEU A 33 -19.31 32.53 -17.02
C LEU A 33 -17.79 32.35 -16.92
N SER A 34 -17.28 31.15 -16.60
CA SER A 34 -15.84 30.85 -16.71
C SER A 34 -15.42 30.37 -18.09
N LYS A 35 -16.39 29.98 -18.94
CA LYS A 35 -16.17 29.58 -20.34
C LYS A 35 -16.05 30.75 -21.32
N LEU A 36 -16.34 31.98 -20.86
CA LEU A 36 -16.26 33.20 -21.67
C LEU A 36 -14.95 33.96 -21.49
N LEU A 37 -14.07 33.53 -20.57
CA LEU A 37 -12.74 34.10 -20.48
C LEU A 37 -11.86 33.51 -21.60
N PRO A 38 -11.30 34.36 -22.49
CA PRO A 38 -10.35 33.88 -23.47
C PRO A 38 -9.15 33.30 -22.70
N GLN A 39 -8.98 31.98 -22.81
CA GLN A 39 -7.78 31.32 -22.34
C GLN A 39 -6.59 32.04 -22.99
N PRO A 40 -5.56 32.47 -22.23
CA PRO A 40 -4.42 33.15 -22.81
C PRO A 40 -3.85 32.22 -23.89
N ARG A 41 -3.95 32.64 -25.16
CA ARG A 41 -3.34 31.94 -26.29
C ARG A 41 -1.84 32.10 -26.17
N VAL A 42 -1.23 31.25 -25.35
CA VAL A 42 0.22 31.04 -25.41
C VAL A 42 0.48 30.46 -26.80
N HIS A 43 1.20 31.20 -27.63
CA HIS A 43 1.62 30.74 -28.96
C HIS A 43 2.66 29.62 -28.75
N VAL A 44 2.16 28.39 -28.55
CA VAL A 44 3.00 27.22 -28.37
C VAL A 44 3.40 26.76 -29.77
N GLY A 45 4.71 26.76 -30.09
CA GLY A 45 5.20 26.31 -31.40
C GLY A 45 4.61 24.97 -31.81
N GLY A 46 4.34 24.78 -33.12
CA GLY A 46 3.54 23.67 -33.65
C GLY A 46 3.97 22.28 -33.15
N PHE A 47 5.26 22.08 -32.88
CA PHE A 47 5.80 20.86 -32.30
C PHE A 47 5.22 20.53 -30.91
N ARG A 48 5.09 21.51 -30.01
CA ARG A 48 4.51 21.31 -28.67
C ARG A 48 3.02 20.99 -28.73
N PHE A 49 2.30 21.60 -29.68
CA PHE A 49 0.90 21.28 -29.94
C PHE A 49 0.74 19.84 -30.44
N TRP A 50 1.59 19.42 -31.39
CA TRP A 50 1.60 18.05 -31.90
C TRP A 50 1.90 17.02 -30.82
N VAL A 51 2.94 17.22 -30.01
CA VAL A 51 3.28 16.32 -28.89
C VAL A 51 2.13 16.22 -27.88
N ARG A 52 1.46 17.33 -27.58
CA ARG A 52 0.29 17.33 -26.68
C ARG A 52 -0.90 16.57 -27.27
N HIS A 53 -1.06 16.58 -28.59
CA HIS A 53 -2.06 15.77 -29.27
C HIS A 53 -1.70 14.28 -29.21
N SER A 54 -0.45 13.92 -29.50
CA SER A 54 0.05 12.54 -29.47
C SER A 54 -0.10 11.86 -28.11
N VAL A 55 0.17 12.57 -27.00
CA VAL A 55 0.01 12.02 -25.63
C VAL A 55 -1.45 11.74 -25.28
N LYS A 56 -2.41 12.42 -25.91
CA LYS A 56 -3.84 12.23 -25.69
C LYS A 56 -4.45 11.15 -26.57
N THR A 57 -3.73 10.66 -27.57
CA THR A 57 -4.22 9.65 -28.49
C THR A 57 -4.41 8.30 -27.79
N GLN A 58 -5.48 7.59 -28.12
CA GLN A 58 -5.78 6.26 -27.59
C GLN A 58 -4.65 5.24 -27.87
N GLY A 59 -3.90 5.41 -28.96
CA GLY A 59 -2.73 4.59 -29.28
C GLY A 59 -1.61 4.73 -28.25
N PHE A 60 -1.34 5.94 -27.75
CA PHE A 60 -0.33 6.16 -26.71
C PHE A 60 -0.71 5.49 -25.39
N TYR A 61 -2.01 5.49 -25.06
CA TYR A 61 -2.54 4.76 -23.91
C TYR A 61 -2.29 3.25 -24.01
N TRP A 62 -2.65 2.62 -25.13
CA TRP A 62 -2.44 1.18 -25.35
C TRP A 62 -0.96 0.82 -25.38
N PHE A 63 -0.13 1.66 -26.01
CA PHE A 63 1.32 1.48 -26.06
C PHE A 63 1.92 1.33 -24.66
N VAL A 64 1.61 2.25 -23.74
CA VAL A 64 2.17 2.19 -22.37
C VAL A 64 1.68 0.94 -21.62
N ILE A 65 0.41 0.56 -21.79
CA ILE A 65 -0.12 -0.65 -21.15
C ILE A 65 0.60 -1.90 -21.65
N VAL A 66 0.82 -2.01 -22.96
CA VAL A 66 1.58 -3.12 -23.54
C VAL A 66 3.00 -3.16 -22.99
N LEU A 67 3.67 -2.01 -22.84
CA LEU A 67 5.00 -1.96 -22.22
C LEU A 67 4.99 -2.43 -20.77
N VAL A 68 4.03 -2.00 -19.96
CA VAL A 68 3.89 -2.47 -18.56
C VAL A 68 3.63 -3.97 -18.53
N PHE A 69 2.78 -4.48 -19.41
CA PHE A 69 2.46 -5.90 -19.49
C PHE A 69 3.68 -6.75 -19.88
N LEU A 70 4.41 -6.36 -20.93
CA LEU A 70 5.63 -7.04 -21.36
C LEU A 70 6.71 -6.98 -20.27
N ASN A 71 6.88 -5.85 -19.59
CA ASN A 71 7.82 -5.74 -18.47
C ASN A 71 7.42 -6.66 -17.30
N THR A 72 6.13 -6.80 -17.04
CA THR A 72 5.60 -7.72 -16.01
C THR A 72 5.87 -9.17 -16.39
N ILE A 73 5.69 -9.56 -17.65
CA ILE A 73 6.03 -10.91 -18.14
C ILE A 73 7.53 -11.19 -17.96
N CYS A 74 8.40 -10.26 -18.37
CA CYS A 74 9.85 -10.44 -18.18
C CYS A 74 10.20 -10.66 -16.71
N THR A 75 9.59 -9.90 -15.81
CA THR A 75 9.79 -10.07 -14.36
C THR A 75 9.24 -11.41 -13.85
N ALA A 76 8.11 -11.88 -14.39
CA ALA A 76 7.48 -13.14 -13.97
C ALA A 76 8.22 -14.39 -14.48
N VAL A 77 9.00 -14.28 -15.55
CA VAL A 77 9.79 -15.38 -16.13
C VAL A 77 11.06 -15.69 -15.31
N GLU A 78 11.51 -14.77 -14.45
CA GLU A 78 12.64 -14.99 -13.54
C GLU A 78 12.38 -16.22 -12.63
N HIS A 79 13.31 -17.18 -12.63
CA HIS A 79 13.19 -18.39 -11.80
C HIS A 79 14.54 -18.85 -11.23
N TYR A 80 14.46 -19.65 -10.16
CA TYR A 80 15.64 -20.22 -9.52
C TYR A 80 16.35 -21.20 -10.47
N ASN A 81 17.69 -21.13 -10.52
CA ASN A 81 18.54 -21.92 -11.43
C ASN A 81 18.26 -21.72 -12.93
N GLN A 82 17.89 -20.50 -13.33
CA GLN A 82 17.67 -20.17 -14.74
C GLN A 82 18.96 -20.17 -15.58
N PRO A 83 18.87 -20.47 -16.89
CA PRO A 83 20.04 -20.51 -17.77
C PRO A 83 20.63 -19.12 -18.00
N THR A 84 21.95 -19.06 -18.23
CA THR A 84 22.72 -17.80 -18.34
C THR A 84 22.26 -16.89 -19.49
N TRP A 85 21.75 -17.46 -20.58
CA TRP A 85 21.20 -16.68 -21.70
C TRP A 85 19.95 -15.91 -21.29
N LEU A 86 19.08 -16.51 -20.47
CA LEU A 86 17.85 -15.89 -19.98
C LEU A 86 18.19 -14.74 -19.03
N THR A 87 19.13 -14.92 -18.11
CA THR A 87 19.61 -13.85 -17.23
C THR A 87 20.14 -12.65 -18.02
N LYS A 88 20.94 -12.88 -19.07
CA LYS A 88 21.46 -11.81 -19.94
C LYS A 88 20.34 -11.11 -20.70
N PHE A 89 19.38 -11.86 -21.24
CA PHE A 89 18.22 -11.31 -21.94
C PHE A 89 17.38 -10.42 -21.03
N LEU A 90 17.06 -10.89 -19.83
CA LEU A 90 16.25 -10.15 -18.86
C LEU A 90 16.93 -8.87 -18.38
N TYR A 91 18.25 -8.90 -18.18
CA TYR A 91 19.05 -7.71 -17.86
C TYR A 91 18.97 -6.65 -18.96
N ILE A 92 19.13 -7.05 -20.23
CA ILE A 92 19.01 -6.12 -21.38
C ILE A 92 17.58 -5.58 -21.48
N ALA A 93 16.58 -6.46 -21.34
CA ALA A 93 15.17 -6.08 -21.40
C ALA A 93 14.83 -5.05 -20.31
N GLU A 94 15.35 -5.21 -19.10
CA GLU A 94 15.16 -4.28 -17.99
C GLU A 94 15.64 -2.86 -18.33
N PHE A 95 16.84 -2.75 -18.91
CA PHE A 95 17.40 -1.47 -19.36
C PHE A 95 16.57 -0.84 -20.49
N VAL A 96 16.12 -1.66 -21.45
CA VAL A 96 15.24 -1.21 -22.54
C VAL A 96 13.92 -0.67 -22.01
N PHE A 97 13.23 -1.39 -21.12
CA PHE A 97 11.98 -0.93 -20.53
C PHE A 97 12.17 0.33 -19.69
N LEU A 98 13.26 0.44 -18.94
CA LEU A 98 13.59 1.66 -18.20
C LEU A 98 13.75 2.86 -19.14
N GLY A 99 14.50 2.69 -20.24
CA GLY A 99 14.65 3.72 -21.27
C GLY A 99 13.31 4.15 -21.88
N LEU A 100 12.43 3.20 -22.21
CA LEU A 100 11.10 3.49 -22.76
C LEU A 100 10.19 4.22 -21.77
N PHE A 101 10.18 3.83 -20.49
CA PHE A 101 9.41 4.52 -19.46
C PHE A 101 9.96 5.92 -19.14
N MET A 102 11.28 6.08 -19.19
CA MET A 102 11.93 7.38 -19.06
C MET A 102 11.53 8.31 -20.22
N MET A 103 11.55 7.80 -21.46
CA MET A 103 11.09 8.55 -22.63
C MET A 103 9.61 8.93 -22.51
N GLU A 104 8.74 8.00 -22.10
CA GLU A 104 7.32 8.26 -21.83
C GLU A 104 7.14 9.44 -20.84
N MET A 105 7.90 9.43 -19.73
CA MET A 105 7.86 10.48 -18.71
C MET A 105 8.29 11.84 -19.28
N PHE A 106 9.41 11.89 -20.01
CA PHE A 106 9.89 13.13 -20.61
C PHE A 106 8.93 13.70 -21.65
N ILE A 107 8.34 12.85 -22.50
CA ILE A 107 7.31 13.27 -23.46
C ILE A 107 6.12 13.91 -22.73
N LYS A 108 5.62 13.27 -21.66
CA LYS A 108 4.52 13.82 -20.86
C LYS A 108 4.88 15.13 -20.19
N MET A 109 6.07 15.23 -19.62
CA MET A 109 6.55 16.44 -18.94
C MET A 109 6.69 17.61 -19.91
N TYR A 110 7.19 17.36 -21.13
CA TYR A 110 7.28 18.36 -22.19
C TYR A 110 5.89 18.78 -22.71
N ALA A 111 4.97 17.82 -22.88
CA ALA A 111 3.61 18.05 -23.38
C ALA A 111 2.73 18.87 -22.43
N LEU A 112 2.78 18.56 -21.14
CA LEU A 112 1.94 19.15 -20.09
C LEU A 112 2.60 20.36 -19.43
N GLY A 113 3.93 20.42 -19.45
CA GLY A 113 4.73 21.32 -18.62
C GLY A 113 4.94 20.74 -17.21
N PRO A 114 6.07 21.08 -16.55
CA PRO A 114 6.45 20.45 -15.28
C PRO A 114 5.44 20.74 -14.15
N ARG A 115 4.89 21.96 -14.06
CA ARG A 115 3.93 22.31 -13.00
C ARG A 115 2.67 21.44 -13.03
N ILE A 116 2.04 21.32 -14.20
CA ILE A 116 0.82 20.52 -14.38
C ILE A 116 1.14 19.02 -14.25
N TYR A 117 2.32 18.60 -14.70
CA TYR A 117 2.75 17.21 -14.56
C TYR A 117 2.77 16.76 -13.09
N PHE A 118 3.39 17.55 -12.20
CA PHE A 118 3.54 17.21 -10.78
C PHE A 118 2.28 17.41 -9.93
N GLU A 119 1.26 18.11 -10.43
CA GLU A 119 -0.03 18.23 -9.74
C GLU A 119 -0.78 16.88 -9.67
N SER A 120 -0.60 16.02 -10.68
CA SER A 120 -1.22 14.70 -10.71
C SER A 120 -0.48 13.68 -9.83
N SER A 121 -1.17 13.10 -8.85
CA SER A 121 -0.61 12.05 -7.96
C SER A 121 -0.07 10.84 -8.72
N PHE A 122 -0.71 10.41 -9.81
CA PHE A 122 -0.23 9.28 -10.61
C PHE A 122 1.04 9.59 -11.42
N ASN A 123 1.21 10.84 -11.87
CA ASN A 123 2.44 11.26 -12.54
C ASN A 123 3.61 11.44 -11.55
N ARG A 124 3.31 11.90 -10.32
CA ARG A 124 4.28 11.91 -9.22
C ARG A 124 4.76 10.50 -8.90
N PHE A 125 3.84 9.54 -8.79
CA PHE A 125 4.17 8.13 -8.60
C PHE A 125 5.09 7.60 -9.70
N ASP A 126 4.76 7.88 -10.97
CA ASP A 126 5.59 7.46 -12.11
C ASP A 126 7.02 8.00 -12.03
N CYS A 127 7.17 9.28 -11.65
CA CYS A 127 8.48 9.90 -11.43
C CYS A 127 9.28 9.17 -10.33
N VAL A 128 8.64 8.87 -9.20
CA VAL A 128 9.29 8.14 -8.09
C VAL A 128 9.75 6.75 -8.54
N VAL A 129 8.92 6.03 -9.30
CA VAL A 129 9.26 4.69 -9.81
C VAL A 129 10.45 4.74 -10.78
N ILE A 130 10.49 5.73 -11.67
CA ILE A 130 11.61 5.90 -12.62
C ILE A 130 12.88 6.32 -11.89
N CYS A 131 12.81 7.27 -10.95
CA CYS A 131 13.95 7.69 -10.14
C CYS A 131 14.51 6.52 -9.30
N GLY A 132 13.64 5.73 -8.68
CA GLY A 132 14.04 4.52 -7.93
C GLY A 132 14.72 3.49 -8.82
N SER A 133 14.23 3.31 -10.06
CA SER A 133 14.83 2.41 -11.04
C SER A 133 16.21 2.87 -11.52
N ILE A 134 16.40 4.17 -11.74
CA ILE A 134 17.71 4.74 -12.09
C ILE A 134 18.68 4.56 -10.92
N PHE A 135 18.22 4.85 -9.70
CA PHE A 135 19.01 4.69 -8.49
C PHE A 135 19.46 3.23 -8.30
N GLU A 136 18.57 2.26 -8.53
CA GLU A 136 18.91 0.83 -8.51
C GLU A 136 20.07 0.53 -9.46
N VAL A 137 19.97 0.91 -10.74
CA VAL A 137 21.01 0.66 -11.76
C VAL A 137 22.36 1.25 -11.36
N ILE A 138 22.36 2.51 -10.91
CA ILE A 138 23.60 3.18 -10.46
C ILE A 138 24.18 2.45 -9.24
N TRP A 139 23.32 2.05 -8.30
CA TRP A 139 23.75 1.40 -7.07
C TRP A 139 24.32 -0.02 -7.31
N THR A 140 23.77 -0.77 -8.27
CA THR A 140 24.30 -2.07 -8.69
C THR A 140 25.71 -1.97 -9.29
N GLU A 141 26.02 -0.90 -10.02
CA GLU A 141 27.36 -0.69 -10.61
C GLU A 141 28.39 -0.20 -9.57
N VAL A 142 27.96 0.59 -8.58
CA VAL A 142 28.87 1.19 -7.58
C VAL A 142 29.21 0.23 -6.43
N LYS A 143 28.27 -0.65 -6.02
CA LYS A 143 28.50 -1.60 -4.92
C LYS A 143 28.24 -3.03 -5.36
N GLN A 144 29.32 -3.77 -5.63
CA GLN A 144 29.24 -5.23 -5.75
C GLN A 144 28.71 -5.83 -4.44
N ALA A 145 27.48 -6.37 -4.50
CA ALA A 145 26.86 -7.24 -3.51
C ALA A 145 26.74 -6.69 -2.08
N SER A 146 25.64 -5.99 -1.79
CA SER A 146 25.15 -5.78 -0.41
C SER A 146 23.68 -6.19 -0.28
N PHE A 147 23.25 -6.53 0.95
CA PHE A 147 21.89 -6.98 1.28
C PHE A 147 20.78 -6.05 0.74
N GLY A 148 21.07 -4.76 0.55
CA GLY A 148 20.15 -3.77 -0.04
C GLY A 148 19.77 -4.05 -1.51
N LEU A 149 20.58 -4.80 -2.27
CA LEU A 149 20.31 -5.09 -3.68
C LEU A 149 19.05 -5.93 -3.90
N SER A 150 18.68 -6.80 -2.96
CA SER A 150 17.46 -7.59 -3.08
C SER A 150 16.20 -6.74 -2.91
N VAL A 151 16.23 -5.77 -2.01
CA VAL A 151 15.11 -4.83 -1.79
C VAL A 151 14.97 -3.86 -2.95
N LEU A 152 16.08 -3.32 -3.46
CA LEU A 152 16.07 -2.44 -4.63
C LEU A 152 15.54 -3.17 -5.88
N ARG A 153 15.91 -4.44 -6.08
CA ARG A 153 15.34 -5.27 -7.14
C ARG A 153 13.82 -5.39 -7.02
N ALA A 154 13.26 -5.53 -5.82
CA ALA A 154 11.81 -5.60 -5.64
C ALA A 154 11.09 -4.29 -6.03
N LEU A 155 11.76 -3.13 -6.05
CA LEU A 155 11.15 -1.86 -6.48
C LEU A 155 10.69 -1.89 -7.94
N ARG A 156 11.24 -2.76 -8.79
CA ARG A 156 10.77 -2.95 -10.17
C ARG A 156 9.30 -3.34 -10.24
N LEU A 157 8.79 -4.05 -9.22
CA LEU A 157 7.38 -4.44 -9.12
C LEU A 157 6.45 -3.23 -8.98
N LEU A 158 6.96 -2.08 -8.52
CA LEU A 158 6.19 -0.84 -8.46
C LEU A 158 5.71 -0.38 -9.85
N ARG A 159 6.41 -0.78 -10.93
CA ARG A 159 6.03 -0.47 -12.31
C ARG A 159 4.68 -1.12 -12.69
N ILE A 160 4.34 -2.26 -12.10
CA ILE A 160 3.06 -2.95 -12.32
C ILE A 160 1.89 -2.03 -11.91
N PHE A 161 2.06 -1.26 -10.84
CA PHE A 161 1.05 -0.31 -10.37
C PHE A 161 0.79 0.83 -11.36
N LYS A 162 1.62 1.05 -12.40
CA LYS A 162 1.31 2.01 -13.47
C LYS A 162 0.00 1.66 -14.18
N VAL A 163 -0.41 0.38 -14.19
CA VAL A 163 -1.72 -0.07 -14.74
C VAL A 163 -2.90 0.63 -14.06
N THR A 164 -2.78 0.95 -12.76
CA THR A 164 -3.86 1.56 -11.96
C THR A 164 -4.30 2.91 -12.51
N LYS A 165 -3.40 3.67 -13.13
CA LYS A 165 -3.71 4.96 -13.76
C LYS A 165 -4.65 4.82 -14.95
N TYR A 166 -4.55 3.68 -15.63
CA TYR A 166 -5.22 3.43 -16.90
C TYR A 166 -6.56 2.70 -16.70
N TRP A 167 -6.66 1.87 -15.66
CA TRP A 167 -7.89 1.17 -15.31
C TRP A 167 -8.81 2.06 -14.47
N ALA A 168 -9.81 2.69 -15.10
CA ALA A 168 -10.66 3.69 -14.46
C ALA A 168 -11.32 3.22 -13.14
N SER A 169 -11.82 1.98 -13.10
CA SER A 169 -12.41 1.41 -11.88
C SER A 169 -11.38 1.30 -10.75
N LEU A 170 -10.23 0.69 -11.03
CA LEU A 170 -9.12 0.55 -10.07
C LEU A 170 -8.58 1.91 -9.61
N ARG A 171 -8.45 2.86 -10.55
CA ARG A 171 -8.04 4.23 -10.26
C ARG A 171 -8.97 4.90 -9.25
N ASN A 172 -10.27 4.80 -9.47
CA ASN A 172 -11.28 5.41 -8.61
C ASN A 172 -11.28 4.75 -7.23
N LEU A 173 -11.09 3.43 -7.16
CA LEU A 173 -10.93 2.72 -5.90
C LEU A 173 -9.71 3.22 -5.11
N VAL A 174 -8.54 3.33 -5.77
CA VAL A 174 -7.31 3.84 -5.16
C VAL A 174 -7.49 5.28 -4.67
N ILE A 175 -8.09 6.16 -5.48
CA ILE A 175 -8.35 7.55 -5.08
C ILE A 175 -9.31 7.60 -3.87
N SER A 176 -10.39 6.81 -3.90
CA SER A 176 -11.35 6.74 -2.79
C SER A 176 -10.68 6.29 -1.49
N LEU A 177 -9.81 5.27 -1.58
CA LEU A 177 -9.04 4.75 -0.46
C LEU A 177 -8.05 5.79 0.07
N LEU A 178 -7.34 6.50 -0.82
CA LEU A 178 -6.43 7.58 -0.45
C LEU A 178 -7.15 8.76 0.23
N ASN A 179 -8.37 9.09 -0.19
CA ASN A 179 -9.17 10.14 0.45
C ASN A 179 -9.56 9.77 1.88
N SER A 180 -9.76 8.50 2.16
CA SER A 180 -10.08 8.00 3.51
C SER A 180 -8.84 7.78 4.39
N MET A 181 -7.61 7.93 3.86
CA MET A 181 -6.37 7.60 4.57
C MET A 181 -6.22 8.31 5.91
N ARG A 182 -6.58 9.59 6.00
CA ARG A 182 -6.48 10.32 7.28
C ARG A 182 -7.31 9.65 8.37
N SER A 183 -8.53 9.20 8.05
CA SER A 183 -9.39 8.49 8.99
C SER A 183 -8.83 7.11 9.32
N ILE A 184 -8.34 6.38 8.31
CA ILE A 184 -7.74 5.05 8.50
C ILE A 184 -6.53 5.14 9.42
N ILE A 185 -5.64 6.11 9.21
CA ILE A 185 -4.44 6.32 10.05
C ILE A 185 -4.84 6.58 11.50
N SER A 186 -5.88 7.38 11.75
CA SER A 186 -6.37 7.64 13.11
C SER A 186 -6.86 6.36 13.81
N LEU A 187 -7.56 5.49 13.08
CA LEU A 187 -8.04 4.21 13.62
C LEU A 187 -6.88 3.23 13.84
N LEU A 188 -5.94 3.13 12.89
CA LEU A 188 -4.76 2.30 13.02
C LEU A 188 -3.86 2.74 14.18
N PHE A 189 -3.74 4.04 14.44
CA PHE A 189 -3.00 4.56 15.59
C PHE A 189 -3.63 4.14 16.91
N LEU A 190 -4.97 4.22 17.02
CA LEU A 190 -5.69 3.75 18.21
C LEU A 190 -5.51 2.24 18.40
N LEU A 191 -5.62 1.46 17.33
CA LEU A 191 -5.40 0.01 17.35
C LEU A 191 -3.96 -0.34 17.77
N PHE A 192 -2.97 0.39 17.25
CA PHE A 192 -1.58 0.20 17.64
C PHE A 192 -1.33 0.52 19.12
N LEU A 193 -1.93 1.59 19.64
CA LEU A 193 -1.86 1.93 21.06
C LEU A 193 -2.49 0.84 21.93
N PHE A 194 -3.63 0.28 21.51
CA PHE A 194 -4.26 -0.85 22.18
C PHE A 194 -3.31 -2.06 22.21
N ILE A 195 -2.76 -2.48 21.07
CA ILE A 195 -1.79 -3.57 20.99
C ILE A 195 -0.58 -3.32 21.90
N LEU A 196 -0.08 -2.08 21.97
CA LEU A 196 1.04 -1.70 22.83
C LEU A 196 0.71 -1.91 24.32
N ILE A 197 -0.46 -1.46 24.78
CA ILE A 197 -0.89 -1.63 26.17
C ILE A 197 -0.94 -3.12 26.53
N PHE A 198 -1.55 -3.94 25.68
CA PHE A 198 -1.66 -5.39 25.90
C PHE A 198 -0.31 -6.10 25.81
N ALA A 199 0.61 -5.67 24.94
CA ALA A 199 1.95 -6.24 24.86
C ALA A 199 2.75 -5.97 26.14
N LEU A 200 2.68 -4.74 26.68
CA LEU A 200 3.33 -4.40 27.94
C LEU A 200 2.70 -5.13 29.14
N LEU A 201 1.38 -5.27 29.16
CA LEU A 201 0.68 -6.07 30.17
C LEU A 201 1.10 -7.54 30.08
N GLY A 202 1.13 -8.11 28.88
CA GLY A 202 1.55 -9.49 28.64
C GLY A 202 3.00 -9.74 29.06
N MET A 203 3.90 -8.79 28.83
CA MET A 203 5.27 -8.86 29.36
C MET A 203 5.33 -8.87 30.89
N GLN A 204 4.51 -8.07 31.56
CA GLN A 204 4.44 -8.03 33.03
C GLN A 204 3.88 -9.33 33.61
N LEU A 205 2.91 -9.95 32.93
CA LEU A 205 2.20 -11.15 33.41
C LEU A 205 2.90 -12.46 33.03
N PHE A 206 3.48 -12.54 31.82
CA PHE A 206 3.98 -13.77 31.21
C PHE A 206 5.45 -13.67 30.77
N GLY A 207 6.15 -12.57 31.08
CA GLY A 207 7.56 -12.40 30.77
C GLY A 207 8.42 -13.48 31.41
N GLY A 208 9.18 -14.21 30.58
CA GLY A 208 10.03 -15.32 31.01
C GLY A 208 9.28 -16.60 31.40
N GLN A 209 7.94 -16.60 31.37
CA GLN A 209 7.12 -17.73 31.82
C GLN A 209 6.92 -18.79 30.74
N PHE A 210 7.09 -18.44 29.46
CA PHE A 210 6.91 -19.36 28.32
C PHE A 210 8.19 -20.16 28.02
N ASN A 211 9.05 -20.38 29.02
CA ASN A 211 10.26 -21.17 28.86
C ASN A 211 9.98 -22.60 29.33
N PHE A 212 9.44 -23.41 28.43
CA PHE A 212 9.12 -24.81 28.70
C PHE A 212 10.33 -25.73 28.47
N GLU A 213 10.26 -26.97 28.97
CA GLU A 213 11.33 -27.97 28.77
C GLU A 213 11.56 -28.30 27.28
N GLU A 214 10.51 -28.18 26.46
CA GLU A 214 10.53 -28.37 25.00
C GLU A 214 11.16 -27.17 24.25
N GLY A 215 11.41 -26.05 24.94
CA GLY A 215 11.92 -24.80 24.39
C GLY A 215 10.94 -23.62 24.52
N THR A 216 11.41 -22.44 24.15
CA THR A 216 10.60 -21.21 24.13
C THR A 216 9.83 -21.13 22.80
N PRO A 217 8.49 -21.03 22.79
CA PRO A 217 7.72 -20.88 21.57
C PRO A 217 8.01 -19.52 20.91
N PRO A 218 7.85 -19.40 19.59
CA PRO A 218 8.06 -18.13 18.88
C PRO A 218 7.06 -17.05 19.35
N THR A 219 5.87 -17.46 19.80
CA THR A 219 4.82 -16.62 20.39
C THR A 219 5.02 -16.52 21.90
N ASN A 220 5.78 -15.54 22.36
CA ASN A 220 6.09 -15.34 23.77
C ASN A 220 6.10 -13.86 24.18
N PHE A 221 6.20 -13.62 25.48
CA PHE A 221 6.19 -12.28 26.08
C PHE A 221 7.55 -11.88 26.67
N ASN A 222 8.66 -12.46 26.19
CA ASN A 222 9.99 -12.22 26.76
C ASN A 222 10.59 -10.87 26.32
N THR A 223 10.28 -10.43 25.10
CA THR A 223 10.80 -9.16 24.55
C THR A 223 9.69 -8.35 23.91
N PHE A 224 9.84 -7.03 23.91
CA PHE A 224 8.83 -6.10 23.41
C PHE A 224 8.39 -6.36 21.95
N PRO A 225 9.29 -6.55 20.96
CA PRO A 225 8.86 -6.81 19.58
C PRO A 225 8.09 -8.13 19.42
N ILE A 226 8.49 -9.17 20.15
CA ILE A 226 7.82 -10.49 20.09
C ILE A 226 6.47 -10.43 20.80
N ALA A 227 6.37 -9.71 21.92
CA ALA A 227 5.10 -9.48 22.62
C ALA A 227 4.11 -8.69 21.74
N LEU A 228 4.58 -7.67 21.01
CA LEU A 228 3.76 -6.95 20.03
C LEU A 228 3.20 -7.88 18.94
N LEU A 229 4.06 -8.73 18.37
CA LEU A 229 3.65 -9.71 17.35
C LEU A 229 2.69 -10.76 17.91
N THR A 230 2.91 -11.21 19.15
CA THR A 230 2.06 -12.20 19.83
C THR A 230 0.66 -11.63 20.07
N VAL A 231 0.55 -10.38 20.54
CA VAL A 231 -0.75 -9.70 20.69
C VAL A 231 -1.41 -9.43 19.35
N PHE A 232 -0.63 -9.07 18.33
CA PHE A 232 -1.16 -8.92 16.96
C PHE A 232 -1.74 -10.24 16.44
N GLN A 233 -1.05 -11.36 16.64
CA GLN A 233 -1.52 -12.70 16.27
C GLN A 233 -2.82 -13.08 17.00
N ILE A 234 -2.91 -12.80 18.31
CA ILE A 234 -4.16 -13.00 19.08
C ILE A 234 -5.28 -12.15 18.50
N GLN A 235 -5.01 -10.88 18.15
CA GLN A 235 -6.01 -9.96 17.59
C GLN A 235 -6.49 -10.37 16.19
N THR A 236 -5.66 -11.05 15.40
CA THR A 236 -6.05 -11.62 14.10
C THR A 236 -6.82 -12.93 14.23
N GLY A 237 -6.88 -13.51 15.43
CA GLY A 237 -7.50 -14.81 15.68
C GLY A 237 -6.69 -15.99 15.14
N ASP A 238 -5.39 -15.79 14.87
CA ASP A 238 -4.52 -16.81 14.29
C ASP A 238 -3.83 -17.60 15.40
N ASP A 239 -4.14 -18.89 15.55
CA ASP A 239 -3.61 -19.78 16.60
C ASP A 239 -3.62 -19.17 18.03
N TRP A 240 -4.59 -18.30 18.32
CA TRP A 240 -4.70 -17.64 19.63
C TRP A 240 -4.94 -18.63 20.78
N ASN A 241 -5.60 -19.75 20.47
CA ASN A 241 -5.84 -20.85 21.41
C ASN A 241 -4.53 -21.44 21.93
N GLU A 242 -3.53 -21.58 21.06
CA GLU A 242 -2.22 -22.12 21.45
C GLU A 242 -1.54 -21.18 22.44
N VAL A 243 -1.53 -19.87 22.15
CA VAL A 243 -0.96 -18.86 23.06
C VAL A 243 -1.67 -18.87 24.41
N MET A 244 -2.99 -19.03 24.42
CA MET A 244 -3.79 -19.18 25.64
C MET A 244 -3.41 -20.45 26.42
N TYR A 245 -3.30 -21.60 25.74
CA TYR A 245 -2.92 -22.86 26.40
C TYR A 245 -1.52 -22.77 27.01
N GLN A 246 -0.57 -22.14 26.31
CA GLN A 246 0.76 -21.89 26.86
C GLN A 246 0.71 -20.98 28.08
N GLY A 247 -0.15 -19.94 28.08
CA GLY A 247 -0.39 -19.09 29.25
C GLY A 247 -0.97 -19.83 30.45
N ILE A 248 -1.89 -20.77 30.23
CA ILE A 248 -2.45 -21.60 31.30
C ILE A 248 -1.39 -22.58 31.82
N ARG A 249 -0.63 -23.21 30.91
CA ARG A 249 0.45 -24.14 31.25
C ARG A 249 1.54 -23.46 32.07
N SER A 250 1.94 -22.25 31.71
CA SER A 250 3.00 -21.50 32.41
C SER A 250 2.62 -21.12 33.85
N GLN A 251 1.32 -20.97 34.14
CA GLN A 251 0.80 -20.58 35.46
C GLN A 251 0.39 -21.77 36.34
N GLY A 252 0.97 -22.95 36.11
CA GLY A 252 0.68 -24.16 36.91
C GLY A 252 -0.57 -24.94 36.46
N GLY A 253 -0.99 -24.78 35.21
CA GLY A 253 -2.08 -25.55 34.60
C GLY A 253 -3.48 -25.11 35.04
N ASN A 254 -4.47 -25.98 34.89
CA ASN A 254 -5.90 -25.61 34.98
C ASN A 254 -6.34 -25.00 36.33
N ARG A 255 -5.61 -25.27 37.43
CA ARG A 255 -5.96 -24.76 38.76
C ARG A 255 -5.50 -23.32 39.04
N GLY A 256 -4.39 -22.88 38.43
CA GLY A 256 -3.80 -21.55 38.62
C GLY A 256 -3.89 -20.66 37.38
N GLY A 257 -3.83 -21.26 36.19
CA GLY A 257 -3.82 -20.55 34.91
C GLY A 257 -5.19 -20.18 34.35
N MET A 258 -6.28 -20.81 34.83
CA MET A 258 -7.62 -20.55 34.28
C MET A 258 -8.15 -19.15 34.62
N THR A 259 -7.61 -18.46 35.63
CA THR A 259 -7.91 -17.05 35.90
C THR A 259 -7.40 -16.12 34.79
N TYR A 260 -6.33 -16.52 34.09
CA TYR A 260 -5.74 -15.78 32.97
C TYR A 260 -6.43 -16.07 31.63
N TRP A 261 -7.35 -17.03 31.60
CA TRP A 261 -8.18 -17.35 30.42
C TRP A 261 -8.95 -16.12 29.91
N CYS A 262 -9.44 -15.28 30.82
CA CYS A 262 -10.14 -14.03 30.48
C CYS A 262 -9.26 -13.04 29.71
N CYS A 263 -7.93 -13.10 29.85
CA CYS A 263 -7.03 -12.21 29.10
C CYS A 263 -6.99 -12.54 27.60
N PHE A 264 -7.33 -13.76 27.22
CA PHE A 264 -7.27 -14.26 25.84
C PHE A 264 -8.64 -14.48 25.19
N SER A 265 -9.69 -14.65 26.00
CA SER A 265 -11.04 -14.99 25.52
C SER A 265 -11.79 -13.86 24.82
N CYS A 266 -11.34 -12.61 24.95
CA CYS A 266 -11.93 -11.47 24.21
C CYS A 266 -11.54 -11.44 22.72
N ALA A 267 -10.72 -12.38 22.24
CA ALA A 267 -10.26 -12.45 20.86
C ALA A 267 -11.23 -13.17 19.89
N ASP A 268 -12.29 -13.82 20.41
CA ASP A 268 -13.25 -14.57 19.59
C ASP A 268 -14.57 -13.78 19.44
N PRO A 269 -14.89 -13.22 18.24
CA PRO A 269 -16.16 -12.54 17.99
C PRO A 269 -17.33 -13.51 17.71
N ASP A 270 -17.07 -14.83 17.59
CA ASP A 270 -18.06 -15.84 17.20
C ASP A 270 -18.53 -16.74 18.37
N ARG A 271 -18.37 -16.28 19.62
CA ARG A 271 -19.18 -16.71 20.77
C ARG A 271 -19.79 -15.54 21.54
#